data_AF-K2A3R1-F1
#
_entry.id   AF-K2A3R1-F1
#
_cell.length_a   1.000
_cell.length_b   1.000
_cell.length_c   1.000
_cell.angle_alpha   90.00
_cell.angle_beta   90.00
_cell.angle_gamma   90.00
#
_symmetry.space_group_name_H-M   'P 1'
#
loop_
_entity.id
_entity.type
_entity.pdbx_description
1 polymer ?
#
loop_
_entity_poly.entity_id
_entity_poly.type
_entity_poly.pdbx_seq_one_letter_code
_entity_poly.pdbx_strand_id
1 'polypeptide(L)'
;MIAGQKFEIQTPTMCPECRKIQRLAWRNEKNIFKRKCDATGKDIIAIFPPDSPFKIYDEKVWNSDIWDAKEYGRDFDFNRSFFEQFSELLLQVPIASKASALCENSDYCNACTSLKNCYLAFSANNSEDTSYSVDIVRANSCIDCFGIIDSENCYECHYGDTML
;
A
#
# COMPACT_ATOMS: atom_id res chain seq x y z
N MET A 1 16.26 -21.33 18.71
CA MET A 1 17.07 -22.50 18.29
C MET A 1 16.69 -22.79 16.85
N ILE A 2 17.66 -22.92 15.95
CA ILE A 2 17.42 -23.24 14.52
C ILE A 2 18.31 -24.44 14.20
N ALA A 3 17.75 -25.50 13.59
CA ALA A 3 18.45 -26.76 13.30
C ALA A 3 19.25 -27.31 14.51
N GLY A 4 18.67 -27.27 15.71
CA GLY A 4 19.32 -27.70 16.96
C GLY A 4 20.35 -26.72 17.57
N GLN A 5 20.89 -25.79 16.78
CA GLN A 5 21.85 -24.80 17.28
C GLN A 5 21.19 -23.66 18.08
N LYS A 6 21.86 -23.25 19.15
CA LYS A 6 21.58 -22.01 19.88
C LYS A 6 22.46 -20.91 19.29
N PHE A 7 21.83 -19.83 18.84
CA PHE A 7 22.51 -18.63 18.39
C PHE A 7 22.32 -17.54 19.44
N GLU A 8 23.38 -16.79 19.73
CA GLU A 8 23.33 -15.66 20.66
C GLU A 8 22.79 -14.44 19.92
N ILE A 9 21.48 -14.20 20.04
CA ILE A 9 20.79 -13.09 19.39
C ILE A 9 20.99 -11.85 20.25
N GLN A 10 21.69 -10.84 19.72
CA GLN A 10 21.93 -9.58 20.42
C GLN A 10 20.62 -8.90 20.81
N THR A 11 20.56 -8.41 22.05
CA THR A 11 19.43 -7.60 22.54
C THR A 11 19.27 -6.37 21.64
N PRO A 12 18.05 -6.04 21.15
CA PRO A 12 17.86 -4.92 20.24
C PRO A 12 18.32 -3.59 20.82
N THR A 13 19.20 -2.90 20.11
CA THR A 13 19.77 -1.59 20.49
C THR A 13 18.74 -0.45 20.54
N MET A 14 17.58 -0.64 19.92
CA MET A 14 16.50 0.34 19.85
C MET A 14 15.29 -0.06 20.70
N CYS A 15 14.68 0.95 21.33
CA CYS A 15 13.49 0.79 22.16
C CYS A 15 12.32 0.12 21.40
N PRO A 16 11.36 -0.54 22.08
CA PRO A 16 10.25 -1.23 21.42
C PRO A 16 9.47 -0.36 20.44
N GLU A 17 9.11 0.87 20.85
CA GLU A 17 8.40 1.83 19.99
C GLU A 17 9.29 2.38 18.86
N CYS A 18 10.57 2.62 19.12
CA CYS A 18 11.56 3.01 18.12
C CYS A 18 11.59 2.01 16.95
N ARG A 19 11.59 0.70 17.27
CA ARG A 19 11.54 -0.39 16.28
C ARG A 19 10.16 -0.54 15.62
N LYS A 20 9.08 -0.16 16.29
CA LYS A 20 7.72 -0.13 15.73
C LYS A 20 7.58 0.99 14.69
N ILE A 21 8.08 2.19 15.00
CA ILE A 21 8.13 3.33 14.06
C ILE A 21 8.91 2.94 12.80
N GLN A 22 10.11 2.36 12.92
CA GLN A 22 10.87 1.92 11.74
C GLN A 22 10.18 0.83 10.90
N ARG A 23 9.46 -0.11 11.53
CA ARG A 23 8.65 -1.11 10.79
C ARG A 23 7.46 -0.47 10.06
N LEU A 24 6.86 0.56 10.63
CA LEU A 24 5.71 1.26 10.04
C LEU A 24 6.11 2.33 9.03
N ALA A 25 7.36 2.79 9.01
CA ALA A 25 7.85 3.81 8.06
C ALA A 25 7.68 3.41 6.58
N TRP A 26 7.66 2.11 6.28
CA TRP A 26 7.40 1.56 4.94
C TRP A 26 5.91 1.28 4.65
N ARG A 27 5.04 1.34 5.67
CA ARG A 27 3.59 1.11 5.56
C ARG A 27 2.84 2.43 5.65
N ASN A 28 2.90 3.23 4.59
CA ASN A 28 2.02 4.40 4.50
C ASN A 28 0.59 3.96 4.15
N GLU A 29 -0.25 3.86 5.18
CA GLU A 29 -1.67 3.59 5.04
C GLU A 29 -2.40 4.81 4.49
N LYS A 30 -2.32 5.96 5.20
CA LYS A 30 -3.30 7.05 5.13
C LYS A 30 -2.88 8.31 4.39
N ASN A 31 -1.58 8.57 4.21
CA ASN A 31 -1.13 9.83 3.61
C ASN A 31 -1.14 9.71 2.09
N ILE A 32 -2.07 10.41 1.44
CA ILE A 32 -2.26 10.36 -0.01
C ILE A 32 -1.93 11.71 -0.63
N PHE A 33 -1.22 11.66 -1.76
CA PHE A 33 -0.65 12.82 -2.42
C PHE A 33 -1.03 12.83 -3.90
N LYS A 34 -1.32 14.04 -4.42
CA LYS A 34 -1.38 14.26 -5.86
C LYS A 34 0.03 14.48 -6.39
N ARG A 35 0.54 13.56 -7.23
CA ARG A 35 1.82 13.70 -7.94
C ARG A 35 1.65 13.42 -9.43
N LYS A 36 2.75 13.38 -10.19
CA LYS A 36 2.74 12.90 -11.58
C LYS A 36 3.19 11.45 -11.64
N CYS A 37 2.64 10.71 -12.60
CA CYS A 37 3.08 9.36 -12.97
C CYS A 37 4.37 9.46 -13.77
N ASP A 38 5.46 8.85 -13.29
CA ASP A 38 6.79 9.03 -13.87
C ASP A 38 6.96 8.38 -15.25
N ALA A 39 6.04 7.49 -15.66
CA ALA A 39 5.98 6.95 -17.02
C ALA A 39 5.24 7.85 -18.03
N THR A 40 4.29 8.68 -17.57
CA THR A 40 3.30 9.31 -18.48
C THR A 40 3.05 10.79 -18.25
N GLY A 41 3.61 11.41 -17.22
CA GLY A 41 3.43 12.84 -16.87
C GLY A 41 2.01 13.25 -16.43
N LYS A 42 1.05 12.33 -16.51
CA LYS A 42 -0.34 12.49 -16.06
C LYS A 42 -0.38 12.70 -14.54
N ASP A 43 -1.32 13.52 -14.09
CA ASP A 43 -1.62 13.68 -12.67
C ASP A 43 -2.24 12.39 -12.13
N ILE A 44 -1.76 11.92 -10.97
CA ILE A 44 -2.22 10.70 -10.30
C ILE A 44 -2.32 10.91 -8.78
N ILE A 45 -3.03 9.99 -8.13
CA ILE A 45 -3.18 9.90 -6.69
C ILE A 45 -2.37 8.70 -6.17
N ALA A 46 -1.44 8.96 -5.25
CA ALA A 46 -0.42 8.00 -4.80
C ALA A 46 -0.13 8.10 -3.28
N ILE A 47 0.42 7.04 -2.68
CA ILE A 47 0.90 7.04 -1.28
C ILE A 47 2.34 7.53 -1.11
N PHE A 48 2.95 8.05 -2.18
CA PHE A 48 4.30 8.59 -2.17
C PHE A 48 4.23 10.09 -2.42
N PRO A 49 4.86 10.93 -1.58
CA PRO A 49 4.80 12.38 -1.76
C PRO A 49 5.54 12.82 -3.04
N PRO A 50 5.28 14.04 -3.55
CA PRO A 50 5.82 14.47 -4.85
C PRO A 50 7.35 14.63 -4.89
N ASP A 51 7.99 14.78 -3.72
CA ASP A 51 9.43 14.86 -3.50
C ASP A 51 10.08 13.49 -3.23
N SER A 52 9.29 12.41 -3.17
CA SER A 52 9.81 11.06 -2.95
C SER A 52 10.74 10.62 -4.10
N PRO A 53 11.96 10.13 -3.82
CA PRO A 53 12.97 9.83 -4.83
C PRO A 53 12.70 8.54 -5.64
N PHE A 54 11.61 7.82 -5.31
CA PHE A 54 11.18 6.63 -6.06
C PHE A 54 10.40 7.03 -7.32
N LYS A 55 10.54 6.22 -8.38
CA LYS A 55 9.73 6.33 -9.59
C LYS A 55 8.36 5.69 -9.33
N ILE A 56 7.28 6.45 -9.51
CA ILE A 56 5.94 6.02 -9.16
C ILE A 56 5.05 5.95 -10.40
N TYR A 57 4.53 4.76 -10.66
CA TYR A 57 3.68 4.46 -11.82
C TYR A 57 2.22 4.35 -11.41
N ASP A 58 1.31 4.81 -12.29
CA ASP A 58 -0.13 4.61 -12.10
C ASP A 58 -0.50 3.12 -12.07
N GLU A 59 -1.61 2.75 -11.41
CA GLU A 59 -2.08 1.35 -11.36
C GLU A 59 -2.28 0.76 -12.77
N LYS A 60 -2.78 1.56 -13.73
CA LYS A 60 -3.01 1.13 -15.12
C LYS A 60 -1.72 1.04 -15.93
N VAL A 61 -0.68 1.76 -15.53
CA VAL A 61 0.67 1.65 -16.11
C VAL A 61 1.40 0.43 -15.53
N TRP A 62 1.36 0.30 -14.20
CA TRP A 62 2.01 -0.76 -13.45
C TRP A 62 1.59 -2.15 -13.93
N ASN A 63 0.30 -2.35 -14.16
CA ASN A 63 -0.29 -3.60 -14.64
C ASN A 63 -0.37 -3.70 -16.19
N SER A 64 0.50 -2.99 -16.93
CA SER A 64 0.52 -3.00 -18.40
C SER A 64 1.90 -3.26 -18.98
N ASP A 65 1.94 -3.81 -20.19
CA ASP A 65 3.16 -4.22 -20.91
C ASP A 65 4.06 -3.06 -21.39
N ILE A 66 3.88 -1.83 -20.87
CA ILE A 66 4.72 -0.67 -21.24
C ILE A 66 6.05 -0.61 -20.48
N TRP A 67 6.30 -1.57 -19.58
CA TRP A 67 7.54 -1.77 -18.85
C TRP A 67 7.66 -3.27 -18.46
N ASP A 68 8.87 -3.80 -18.30
CA ASP A 68 9.08 -5.13 -17.71
C ASP A 68 10.07 -5.05 -16.55
N ALA A 69 9.71 -5.61 -15.39
CA ALA A 69 10.58 -5.68 -14.22
C ALA A 69 11.93 -6.36 -14.51
N LYS A 70 12.01 -7.23 -15.53
CA LYS A 70 13.26 -7.88 -15.97
C LYS A 70 14.28 -6.89 -16.57
N GLU A 71 13.85 -5.76 -17.11
CA GLU A 71 14.75 -4.73 -17.69
C GLU A 71 15.67 -4.09 -16.64
N TYR A 72 15.30 -4.18 -15.36
CA TYR A 72 16.09 -3.69 -14.22
C TYR A 72 16.99 -4.76 -13.58
N GLY A 73 17.02 -5.97 -14.16
CA GLY A 73 17.89 -7.06 -13.74
C GLY A 73 19.37 -6.67 -13.78
N ARG A 74 20.11 -7.10 -12.76
CA ARG A 74 21.55 -6.86 -12.62
C ARG A 74 22.24 -8.05 -11.96
N ASP A 75 23.50 -8.26 -12.29
CA ASP A 75 24.36 -9.18 -11.54
C ASP A 75 24.59 -8.64 -10.11
N PHE A 76 24.79 -9.56 -9.16
CA PHE A 76 25.05 -9.20 -7.76
C PHE A 76 26.56 -9.14 -7.49
N ASP A 77 27.04 -8.00 -7.00
CA ASP A 77 28.43 -7.80 -6.63
C ASP A 77 28.66 -8.21 -5.16
N PHE A 78 29.31 -9.35 -4.96
CA PHE A 78 29.68 -9.87 -3.65
C PHE A 78 30.76 -9.04 -2.92
N ASN A 79 31.39 -8.06 -3.58
CA ASN A 79 32.37 -7.15 -2.97
C ASN A 79 31.72 -5.91 -2.32
N ARG A 80 30.42 -5.67 -2.59
CA ARG A 80 29.64 -4.53 -2.05
C ARG A 80 28.60 -5.00 -1.04
N SER A 81 28.09 -4.10 -0.20
CA SER A 81 27.01 -4.50 0.71
C SER A 81 25.72 -4.77 -0.07
N PHE A 82 24.88 -5.66 0.47
CA PHE A 82 23.56 -5.94 -0.09
C PHE A 82 22.66 -4.69 -0.09
N PHE A 83 22.67 -3.92 1.00
CA PHE A 83 21.73 -2.81 1.19
C PHE A 83 22.02 -1.60 0.27
N GLU A 84 23.28 -1.35 -0.09
CA GLU A 84 23.63 -0.33 -1.09
C GLU A 84 23.08 -0.71 -2.47
N GLN A 85 23.39 -1.93 -2.94
CA GLN A 85 22.93 -2.45 -4.24
C GLN A 85 21.39 -2.54 -4.31
N PHE A 86 20.74 -2.89 -3.20
CA PHE A 86 19.28 -2.94 -3.08
C PHE A 86 18.66 -1.54 -3.08
N SER A 87 19.28 -0.54 -2.44
CA SER A 87 18.86 0.87 -2.52
C SER A 87 18.96 1.41 -3.94
N GLU A 88 20.08 1.13 -4.63
CA GLU A 88 20.27 1.45 -6.06
C GLU A 88 19.27 0.76 -6.99
N LEU A 89 18.74 -0.40 -6.59
CA LEU A 89 17.66 -1.08 -7.32
C LEU A 89 16.31 -0.41 -7.04
N LEU A 90 15.96 -0.15 -5.77
CA LEU A 90 14.70 0.49 -5.37
C LEU A 90 14.51 1.91 -5.96
N LEU A 91 15.60 2.66 -6.18
CA LEU A 91 15.55 3.97 -6.83
C LEU A 91 15.40 3.90 -8.36
N GLN A 92 15.66 2.74 -8.97
CA GLN A 92 15.62 2.55 -10.42
C GLN A 92 14.39 1.79 -10.93
N VAL A 93 13.95 0.76 -10.22
CA VAL A 93 12.71 0.03 -10.50
C VAL A 93 11.52 0.95 -10.15
N PRO A 94 10.47 1.02 -10.97
CA PRO A 94 9.25 1.72 -10.59
C PRO A 94 8.55 1.03 -9.41
N ILE A 95 7.62 1.75 -8.77
CA ILE A 95 6.73 1.24 -7.73
C ILE A 95 5.29 1.66 -8.09
N ALA A 96 4.31 0.79 -7.84
CA ALA A 96 2.90 1.13 -7.97
C ALA A 96 2.52 2.33 -7.07
N SER A 97 1.68 3.23 -7.59
CA SER A 97 1.24 4.44 -6.90
C SER A 97 0.52 4.19 -5.58
N LYS A 98 -0.19 3.07 -5.48
CA LYS A 98 -0.97 2.62 -4.33
C LYS A 98 -0.89 1.10 -4.24
N ALA A 99 -1.13 0.53 -3.06
CA ALA A 99 -1.28 -0.91 -2.88
C ALA A 99 -2.72 -1.34 -3.24
N SER A 100 -3.15 -1.07 -4.47
CA SER A 100 -4.54 -1.23 -4.93
C SER A 100 -4.63 -2.07 -6.21
N ALA A 101 -5.73 -2.79 -6.39
CA ALA A 101 -5.97 -3.62 -7.58
C ALA A 101 -7.47 -3.71 -7.94
N LEU A 102 -7.78 -3.69 -9.24
CA LEU A 102 -9.13 -3.90 -9.79
C LEU A 102 -10.16 -2.83 -9.35
N CYS A 103 -9.70 -1.63 -9.01
CA CYS A 103 -10.57 -0.56 -8.50
C CYS A 103 -11.13 0.33 -9.62
N GLU A 104 -12.44 0.59 -9.59
CA GLU A 104 -13.17 1.49 -10.49
C GLU A 104 -13.56 2.78 -9.75
N ASN A 105 -13.32 3.95 -10.35
CA ASN A 105 -13.68 5.28 -9.82
C ASN A 105 -13.23 5.57 -8.37
N SER A 106 -12.24 4.84 -7.86
CA SER A 106 -11.86 4.81 -6.43
C SER A 106 -10.44 5.35 -6.18
N ASP A 107 -10.04 6.40 -6.90
CA ASP A 107 -8.63 6.83 -7.05
C ASP A 107 -7.90 7.16 -5.74
N TYR A 108 -8.63 7.48 -4.67
CA TYR A 108 -8.11 7.84 -3.36
C TYR A 108 -8.09 6.66 -2.36
N CYS A 109 -8.44 5.44 -2.76
CA CYS A 109 -8.38 4.26 -1.89
C CYS A 109 -7.04 3.52 -2.00
N ASN A 110 -6.49 3.06 -0.87
CA ASN A 110 -5.20 2.37 -0.76
C ASN A 110 -5.32 1.09 0.07
N ALA A 111 -4.44 0.10 -0.18
CA ALA A 111 -4.46 -1.21 0.47
C ALA A 111 -5.80 -1.95 0.27
N CYS A 112 -6.37 -1.86 -0.93
CA CYS A 112 -7.73 -2.33 -1.25
C CYS A 112 -7.79 -3.13 -2.56
N THR A 113 -8.86 -3.89 -2.76
CA THR A 113 -9.05 -4.70 -3.98
C THR A 113 -10.52 -4.73 -4.39
N SER A 114 -10.78 -4.63 -5.70
CA SER A 114 -12.12 -4.74 -6.31
C SER A 114 -13.17 -3.75 -5.76
N LEU A 115 -12.78 -2.49 -5.53
CA LEU A 115 -13.71 -1.44 -5.08
C LEU A 115 -14.32 -0.68 -6.25
N LYS A 116 -15.51 -0.13 -6.03
CA LYS A 116 -16.19 0.74 -6.98
C LYS A 116 -16.75 2.00 -6.31
N ASN A 117 -16.49 3.16 -6.93
CA ASN A 117 -16.92 4.50 -6.50
C ASN A 117 -16.49 4.94 -5.08
N CYS A 118 -15.55 4.26 -4.42
CA CYS A 118 -15.15 4.53 -3.03
C CYS A 118 -14.10 5.65 -2.91
N TYR A 119 -14.16 6.45 -1.83
CA TYR A 119 -13.24 7.58 -1.62
C TYR A 119 -12.52 7.50 -0.26
N LEU A 120 -11.18 7.51 -0.28
CA LEU A 120 -10.32 7.37 0.93
C LEU A 120 -10.55 6.09 1.76
N ALA A 121 -11.13 5.00 1.25
CA ALA A 121 -11.16 3.73 1.97
C ALA A 121 -9.75 3.11 2.08
N PHE A 122 -9.41 2.64 3.28
CA PHE A 122 -8.10 2.10 3.67
C PHE A 122 -8.12 0.60 4.04
N SER A 123 -9.28 -0.03 3.86
CA SER A 123 -9.49 -1.41 3.37
C SER A 123 -11.01 -1.54 3.06
N ALA A 124 -11.48 -2.59 2.35
CA ALA A 124 -12.92 -2.83 2.11
C ALA A 124 -13.24 -4.20 1.47
N ASN A 125 -14.54 -4.57 1.40
CA ASN A 125 -15.04 -5.78 0.71
C ASN A 125 -16.48 -5.62 0.15
N ASN A 126 -16.72 -6.23 -1.02
CA ASN A 126 -18.04 -6.40 -1.67
C ASN A 126 -18.93 -5.14 -1.61
N SER A 127 -18.37 -3.98 -1.93
CA SER A 127 -18.90 -2.67 -1.56
C SER A 127 -19.05 -1.66 -2.72
N GLU A 128 -20.11 -0.86 -2.67
CA GLU A 128 -20.19 0.52 -3.20
C GLU A 128 -20.72 1.41 -2.04
N ASP A 129 -20.57 2.73 -1.93
CA ASP A 129 -19.68 3.71 -2.58
C ASP A 129 -18.74 4.34 -1.52
N THR A 130 -18.49 3.58 -0.45
CA THR A 130 -17.96 3.98 0.87
C THR A 130 -16.77 4.95 0.93
N SER A 131 -16.67 5.68 2.04
CA SER A 131 -15.53 6.51 2.48
C SER A 131 -15.25 6.31 3.99
N TYR A 132 -14.30 6.93 4.70
CA TYR A 132 -12.88 7.27 4.40
C TYR A 132 -11.91 6.29 5.16
N SER A 133 -12.27 5.02 5.43
CA SER A 133 -11.70 4.28 6.60
C SER A 133 -11.23 2.83 6.40
N VAL A 134 -10.70 2.21 7.48
CA VAL A 134 -9.43 1.42 7.56
C VAL A 134 -9.57 -0.11 7.79
N ASP A 135 -10.70 -0.70 7.32
CA ASP A 135 -12.76 -2.62 7.95
C ASP A 135 -14.27 -2.60 7.39
N ILE A 136 -14.58 -3.21 6.24
CA ILE A 136 -15.89 -3.20 5.57
C ILE A 136 -16.11 -4.56 4.91
N VAL A 137 -17.35 -5.06 4.96
CA VAL A 137 -17.98 -6.12 4.12
C VAL A 137 -19.51 -5.92 4.24
N ARG A 138 -20.45 -6.35 3.39
CA ARG A 138 -20.50 -6.54 1.93
C ARG A 138 -21.32 -5.35 1.35
N ALA A 139 -20.83 -4.15 1.63
CA ALA A 139 -21.59 -2.89 1.65
C ALA A 139 -22.36 -2.51 0.36
N ASN A 140 -23.29 -1.56 0.48
CA ASN A 140 -23.93 -0.89 -0.67
C ASN A 140 -24.43 0.50 -0.24
N SER A 141 -23.94 1.61 -0.82
CA SER A 141 -24.12 2.98 -0.28
C SER A 141 -23.56 3.17 1.16
N CYS A 142 -22.33 2.71 1.39
CA CYS A 142 -21.45 3.03 2.52
C CYS A 142 -21.08 4.54 2.67
N ILE A 143 -20.67 4.93 3.88
CA ILE A 143 -19.86 6.08 4.36
C ILE A 143 -19.85 5.93 5.92
N ASP A 144 -18.98 6.50 6.74
CA ASP A 144 -17.68 7.15 6.52
C ASP A 144 -16.53 6.36 7.19
N CYS A 145 -16.84 5.18 7.76
CA CYS A 145 -15.98 4.52 8.72
C CYS A 145 -15.92 2.98 8.52
N PHE A 146 -15.21 2.32 9.45
CA PHE A 146 -14.73 0.92 9.35
C PHE A 146 -14.08 0.56 10.71
N GLY A 147 -14.26 -0.58 11.39
CA GLY A 147 -14.92 -1.83 11.03
C GLY A 147 -16.36 -1.74 10.56
N ILE A 148 -16.80 -2.79 9.86
CA ILE A 148 -18.13 -3.19 9.39
C ILE A 148 -17.95 -4.61 8.78
N ILE A 149 -18.88 -5.54 9.01
CA ILE A 149 -18.95 -6.84 8.31
C ILE A 149 -20.43 -7.19 8.03
N ASP A 150 -20.71 -7.59 6.78
CA ASP A 150 -22.01 -7.90 6.15
C ASP A 150 -23.06 -6.78 6.25
N SER A 151 -23.38 -6.06 5.15
CA SER A 151 -24.06 -4.74 5.25
C SER A 151 -24.63 -4.18 3.95
N GLU A 152 -25.61 -3.27 4.07
CA GLU A 152 -26.07 -2.36 3.01
C GLU A 152 -26.70 -1.07 3.60
N ASN A 153 -26.40 0.07 2.97
CA ASN A 153 -26.84 1.47 3.17
C ASN A 153 -26.49 2.14 4.52
N CYS A 154 -25.27 2.68 4.67
CA CYS A 154 -24.79 3.32 5.92
C CYS A 154 -24.12 4.69 5.70
N TYR A 155 -24.04 5.53 6.74
CA TYR A 155 -23.35 6.83 6.69
C TYR A 155 -22.71 7.10 8.08
N GLU A 156 -21.46 7.55 8.13
CA GLU A 156 -20.60 7.78 9.32
C GLU A 156 -20.26 6.57 10.25
N CYS A 157 -20.26 5.30 9.78
CA CYS A 157 -20.33 4.11 10.68
C CYS A 157 -19.06 3.24 10.91
N HIS A 158 -18.85 2.78 12.16
CA HIS A 158 -17.85 1.76 12.64
C HIS A 158 -18.55 0.46 13.18
N TYR A 159 -17.82 -0.53 13.73
CA TYR A 159 -18.24 -1.92 14.13
C TYR A 159 -17.39 -2.49 15.28
N GLY A 160 -17.76 -3.57 15.98
CA GLY A 160 -19.01 -4.35 15.93
C GLY A 160 -18.82 -5.85 16.21
N ASP A 161 -19.93 -6.58 16.34
CA ASP A 161 -20.02 -8.05 16.49
C ASP A 161 -21.41 -8.51 15.95
N THR A 162 -21.65 -9.80 15.76
CA THR A 162 -22.60 -10.28 14.73
C THR A 162 -24.02 -10.66 15.22
N MET A 163 -25.03 -10.33 14.39
CA MET A 163 -26.44 -10.79 14.35
C MET A 163 -27.40 -10.41 15.49
N LEU A 164 -28.50 -9.75 15.10
CA LEU A 164 -29.89 -10.13 15.42
C LEU A 164 -30.82 -9.76 14.25
#